data_AF-A0A4Y7TRY8-F1
#
_entry.id   AF-A0A4Y7TRY8-F1
#
_cell.length_a   1.000
_cell.length_b   1.000
_cell.length_c   1.000
_cell.angle_alpha   90.00
_cell.angle_beta   90.00
_cell.angle_gamma   90.00
#
_symmetry.space_group_name_H-M   'P 1'
#
loop_
_entity.id
_entity.type
_entity.pdbx_description
1 polymer ?
#
loop_
_entity_poly.entity_id
_entity_poly.type
_entity_poly.pdbx_seq_one_letter_code
_entity_poly.pdbx_strand_id
1 'polypeptide(L)'
;KRMIEWNRWEELLPRLVPVYMELLQQSNNLRSVRRDNPPSCSCTSGRTLQVTVYGLDGVRDVTVCPCSPAMGLLQNRYFPSTPLRPSIAFDIGMLEFARELYLRSSPN
;
A
#
# COMPACT_ATOMS: atom_id res chain seq x y z
N LYS A 1 -19.10 -6.79 10.89
CA LYS A 1 -18.39 -6.00 9.85
C LYS A 1 -16.87 -5.93 10.12
N ARG A 2 -16.41 -5.37 11.25
CA ARG A 2 -14.97 -5.35 11.66
C ARG A 2 -14.27 -6.72 11.66
N MET A 3 -14.94 -7.78 12.15
CA MET A 3 -14.33 -9.14 12.18
C MET A 3 -14.07 -9.72 10.79
N ILE A 4 -14.96 -9.48 9.81
CA ILE A 4 -14.79 -9.99 8.44
C ILE A 4 -13.61 -9.29 7.77
N GLU A 5 -13.46 -7.99 7.98
CA GLU A 5 -12.32 -7.22 7.48
C GLU A 5 -11.00 -7.65 8.13
N TRP A 6 -11.03 -7.99 9.42
CA TRP A 6 -9.87 -8.53 10.12
C TRP A 6 -9.41 -9.87 9.54
N ASN A 7 -10.32 -10.81 9.30
CA ASN A 7 -9.96 -12.10 8.70
C ASN A 7 -9.30 -11.92 7.31
N ARG A 8 -9.76 -10.93 6.53
CA ARG A 8 -9.13 -10.60 5.25
C ARG A 8 -7.73 -10.01 5.40
N TRP A 9 -7.48 -9.25 6.45
CA TRP A 9 -6.13 -8.78 6.78
C TRP A 9 -5.23 -9.93 7.21
N GLU A 10 -5.73 -10.85 8.02
CA GLU A 10 -4.98 -12.03 8.46
C GLU A 10 -4.54 -12.92 7.29
N GLU A 11 -5.40 -13.07 6.27
CA GLU A 11 -5.08 -13.77 5.02
C GLU A 11 -4.10 -12.97 4.13
N LEU A 12 -4.23 -11.64 4.10
CA LEU A 12 -3.50 -10.78 3.17
C LEU A 12 -2.09 -10.43 3.65
N LEU A 13 -1.93 -10.04 4.93
CA LEU A 13 -0.68 -9.52 5.48
C LEU A 13 0.50 -10.47 5.27
N PRO A 14 0.41 -11.79 5.56
CA PRO A 14 1.52 -12.71 5.35
C PRO A 14 2.00 -12.74 3.89
N ARG A 15 1.11 -12.49 2.93
CA ARG A 15 1.44 -12.47 1.50
C ARG A 15 2.11 -11.16 1.07
N LEU A 16 1.86 -10.07 1.80
CA LEU A 16 2.46 -8.77 1.55
C LEU A 16 3.88 -8.65 2.13
N VAL A 17 4.18 -9.36 3.23
CA VAL A 17 5.51 -9.33 3.87
C VAL A 17 6.67 -9.58 2.89
N PRO A 18 6.69 -10.65 2.07
CA PRO A 18 7.82 -10.90 1.16
C PRO A 18 8.00 -9.78 0.12
N VAL A 19 6.89 -9.22 -0.37
CA VAL A 19 6.89 -8.13 -1.36
C VAL A 19 7.42 -6.84 -0.75
N TYR A 20 7.05 -6.58 0.51
CA TYR A 20 7.59 -5.45 1.25
C TYR A 20 9.11 -5.59 1.45
N MET A 21 9.57 -6.79 1.82
CA MET A 21 11.01 -7.05 1.98
C MET A 21 11.78 -6.87 0.67
N GLU A 22 11.23 -7.36 -0.44
CA GLU A 22 11.80 -7.17 -1.78
C GLU A 22 11.86 -5.68 -2.15
N LEU A 23 10.78 -4.93 -1.92
CA LEU A 23 10.72 -3.49 -2.14
C LEU A 23 11.82 -2.77 -1.34
N LEU A 24 12.01 -3.10 -0.06
CA LEU A 24 13.03 -2.48 0.79
C LEU A 24 14.44 -2.72 0.25
N GLN A 25 14.72 -3.95 -0.21
CA GLN A 25 16.00 -4.30 -0.80
C GLN A 25 16.27 -3.52 -2.09
N GLN A 26 15.28 -3.41 -2.97
CA GLN A 26 15.41 -2.76 -4.28
C GLN A 26 15.47 -1.22 -4.19
N SER A 27 14.80 -0.63 -3.20
CA SER A 27 14.63 0.81 -3.07
C SER A 27 15.58 1.49 -2.08
N ASN A 28 16.60 0.78 -1.60
CA ASN A 28 17.51 1.25 -0.54
C ASN A 28 16.72 1.77 0.69
N ASN A 29 15.84 0.92 1.24
CA ASN A 29 14.92 1.26 2.32
C ASN A 29 14.00 2.45 1.98
N LEU A 30 13.28 2.35 0.86
CA LEU A 30 12.31 3.33 0.36
C LEU A 30 12.90 4.69 -0.07
N ARG A 31 14.22 4.88 0.00
CA ARG A 31 14.90 6.14 -0.36
C ARG A 31 14.93 6.41 -1.87
N SER A 32 14.99 5.36 -2.67
CA SER A 32 15.10 5.44 -4.14
C SER A 32 14.08 4.53 -4.83
N VAL A 33 12.81 4.62 -4.43
CA VAL A 33 11.72 3.96 -5.16
C VAL A 33 11.53 4.69 -6.49
N ARG A 34 11.89 4.04 -7.59
CA ARG A 34 11.45 4.49 -8.91
C ARG A 34 9.93 4.30 -8.94
N ARG A 35 9.19 5.38 -9.20
CA ARG A 35 7.74 5.33 -9.42
C ARG A 35 7.51 4.76 -10.81
N ASP A 36 7.90 3.49 -11.00
CA ASP A 36 7.74 2.83 -12.27
C ASP A 36 6.25 2.53 -12.44
N ASN A 37 5.73 2.82 -13.64
CA ASN A 37 4.32 2.65 -13.97
C ASN A 37 3.81 1.30 -13.46
N PRO A 38 2.58 1.24 -12.91
CA PRO A 38 2.02 0.00 -12.41
C PRO A 38 2.08 -1.05 -13.52
N PRO A 39 2.56 -2.28 -13.23
CA PRO A 39 2.64 -3.33 -14.23
C PRO A 39 1.26 -3.55 -14.87
N SER A 40 1.24 -3.74 -16.18
CA SER A 40 0.01 -3.99 -16.93
C SER A 40 -0.73 -5.20 -16.35
N CYS A 41 -2.03 -5.05 -16.08
CA CYS A 41 -2.80 -6.20 -15.59
C CYS A 41 -2.87 -7.30 -16.66
N SER A 42 -2.47 -8.52 -16.32
CA SER A 42 -2.73 -9.73 -17.13
C SER A 42 -4.07 -10.42 -16.81
N CYS A 43 -4.84 -9.87 -15.89
CA CYS A 43 -6.17 -10.34 -15.52
C CYS A 43 -7.18 -10.13 -16.66
N THR A 44 -8.04 -11.13 -16.87
CA THR A 44 -9.07 -11.17 -17.93
C THR A 44 -10.08 -10.02 -17.87
N SER A 45 -10.11 -9.26 -16.78
CA SER A 45 -11.09 -8.20 -16.55
C SER A 45 -10.72 -6.86 -17.19
N GLY A 46 -9.44 -6.60 -17.52
CA GLY A 46 -8.98 -5.35 -18.16
C GLY A 46 -9.31 -4.04 -17.43
N ARG A 47 -9.93 -4.13 -16.24
CA ARG A 47 -10.40 -2.99 -15.44
C ARG A 47 -9.27 -2.51 -14.55
N THR A 48 -9.20 -1.20 -14.34
CA THR A 48 -8.31 -0.57 -13.36
C THR A 48 -9.11 -0.13 -12.13
N LEU A 49 -8.51 -0.25 -10.95
CA LEU A 49 -9.04 0.32 -9.72
C LEU A 49 -8.35 1.67 -9.46
N GLN A 50 -9.13 2.74 -9.35
CA GLN A 50 -8.65 4.06 -8.93
C GLN A 50 -8.51 4.10 -7.40
N VAL A 51 -7.37 4.57 -6.91
CA VAL A 51 -7.06 4.67 -5.48
C VAL A 51 -6.43 6.02 -5.21
N THR A 52 -7.00 6.77 -4.27
CA THR A 52 -6.42 8.03 -3.80
C THR A 52 -5.33 7.75 -2.77
N VAL A 53 -4.12 8.19 -3.05
CA VAL A 53 -2.94 8.00 -2.20
C VAL A 53 -2.63 9.30 -1.44
N TYR A 54 -2.50 9.17 -0.13
CA TYR A 54 -1.99 10.23 0.74
C TYR A 54 -0.53 9.94 1.08
N GLY A 55 0.36 10.88 0.78
CA GLY A 55 1.78 10.75 1.11
C GLY A 55 2.43 12.07 1.50
N LEU A 56 3.72 11.99 1.85
CA LEU A 56 4.51 13.17 2.24
C LEU A 56 4.65 14.20 1.11
N ASP A 57 4.67 13.73 -0.15
CA ASP A 57 4.75 14.61 -1.33
C ASP A 57 3.36 15.12 -1.79
N GLY A 58 2.31 14.95 -0.98
CA GLY A 58 0.93 15.35 -1.30
C GLY A 58 -0.01 14.20 -1.69
N VAL A 59 -1.21 14.57 -2.14
CA VAL A 59 -2.28 13.64 -2.53
C VAL A 59 -2.26 13.40 -4.04
N ARG A 60 -2.42 12.15 -4.46
CA ARG A 60 -2.47 11.78 -5.89
C ARG A 60 -3.37 10.58 -6.11
N ASP A 61 -3.98 10.48 -7.29
CA ASP A 61 -4.68 9.27 -7.69
C ASP A 61 -3.76 8.31 -8.44
N VAL A 62 -3.88 7.02 -8.15
CA VAL A 62 -3.15 5.95 -8.84
C VAL A 62 -4.10 4.87 -9.32
N THR A 63 -3.74 4.23 -10.42
CA THR A 63 -4.45 3.08 -10.98
C THR A 63 -3.73 1.79 -10.65
N VAL A 64 -4.44 0.81 -10.10
CA VAL A 64 -3.88 -0.53 -9.83
C VAL A 64 -4.76 -1.64 -10.38
N CYS A 65 -4.19 -2.85 -10.50
CA CYS A 65 -4.97 -4.03 -10.83
C CYS A 65 -6.02 -4.32 -9.75
N PRO A 66 -7.31 -4.54 -10.10
CA PRO A 66 -8.33 -4.99 -9.14
C PRO A 66 -8.16 -6.46 -8.69
N CYS A 67 -7.41 -7.27 -9.45
CA CYS A 67 -7.05 -8.66 -9.13
C CYS A 67 -6.19 -8.81 -7.87
N SER A 68 -5.33 -7.81 -7.63
CA SER A 68 -4.35 -7.83 -6.54
C SER A 68 -3.96 -6.40 -6.17
N PRO A 69 -4.93 -5.59 -5.70
CA PRO A 69 -4.73 -4.16 -5.52
C PRO A 69 -3.68 -3.87 -4.45
N ALA A 70 -3.68 -4.63 -3.36
CA ALA A 70 -2.72 -4.47 -2.27
C ALA A 70 -1.27 -4.71 -2.71
N MET A 71 -1.03 -5.72 -3.55
CA MET A 71 0.31 -6.02 -4.08
C MET A 71 0.80 -4.90 -5.00
N GLY A 72 -0.05 -4.45 -5.92
CA GLY A 72 0.29 -3.37 -6.85
C GLY A 72 0.53 -2.03 -6.13
N LEU A 73 -0.26 -1.73 -5.10
CA LEU A 73 -0.03 -0.57 -4.23
C LEU A 73 1.31 -0.71 -3.47
N LEU A 74 1.59 -1.88 -2.91
CA LEU A 74 2.79 -2.12 -2.13
C LEU A 74 4.07 -2.02 -2.96
N GLN A 75 4.07 -2.57 -4.19
CA GLN A 75 5.16 -2.38 -5.16
C GLN A 75 5.45 -0.90 -5.46
N ASN A 76 4.43 -0.06 -5.31
CA ASN A 76 4.52 1.39 -5.47
C ASN A 76 4.65 2.13 -4.12
N ARG A 77 5.18 1.48 -3.08
CA ARG A 77 5.38 2.02 -1.71
C ARG A 77 4.12 2.52 -1.00
N TYR A 78 2.94 2.04 -1.40
CA TYR A 78 1.67 2.42 -0.77
C TYR A 78 1.03 1.25 -0.03
N PHE A 79 0.47 1.54 1.14
CA PHE A 79 -0.29 0.59 1.92
C PHE A 79 -1.79 0.88 1.80
N PRO A 80 -2.63 -0.10 1.43
CA PRO A 80 -4.06 0.12 1.25
C PRO A 80 -4.78 0.36 2.59
N SER A 81 -5.83 1.17 2.59
CA SER A 81 -6.68 1.34 3.78
C SER A 81 -7.62 0.15 4.04
N THR A 82 -7.88 -0.68 3.02
CA THR A 82 -8.71 -1.89 3.11
C THR A 82 -8.13 -3.04 2.28
N PRO A 83 -8.34 -4.31 2.69
CA PRO A 83 -7.61 -5.43 2.10
C PRO A 83 -8.11 -5.86 0.71
N LEU A 84 -9.37 -5.57 0.34
CA LEU A 84 -9.99 -6.09 -0.88
C LEU A 84 -10.20 -5.05 -1.97
N ARG A 85 -10.75 -3.88 -1.62
CA ARG A 85 -11.10 -2.84 -2.59
C ARG A 85 -10.79 -1.46 -2.02
N PRO A 86 -9.49 -1.13 -1.90
CA PRO A 86 -9.08 0.15 -1.38
C PRO A 86 -9.53 1.26 -2.31
N SER A 87 -10.25 2.25 -1.78
CA SER A 87 -10.41 3.56 -2.42
C SER A 87 -9.31 4.52 -2.00
N ILE A 88 -8.65 4.23 -0.86
CA ILE A 88 -7.62 5.05 -0.25
C ILE A 88 -6.40 4.17 0.04
N ALA A 89 -5.22 4.76 -0.11
CA ALA A 89 -3.96 4.18 0.34
C ALA A 89 -3.05 5.27 0.93
N PHE A 90 -2.03 4.84 1.66
CA PHE A 90 -1.09 5.73 2.33
C PHE A 90 0.34 5.40 1.91
N ASP A 91 1.17 6.41 1.75
CA ASP A 91 2.61 6.22 1.62
C ASP A 91 3.18 5.56 2.88
N ILE A 92 3.95 4.49 2.70
CA ILE A 92 4.53 3.75 3.83
C ILE A 92 5.43 4.66 4.66
N GLY A 93 6.19 5.58 4.05
CA GLY A 93 7.01 6.55 4.78
C GLY A 93 6.17 7.53 5.60
N MET A 94 4.97 7.88 5.14
CA MET A 94 4.01 8.67 5.93
C MET A 94 3.50 7.87 7.14
N LEU A 95 3.21 6.58 6.97
CA LEU A 95 2.79 5.71 8.07
C LEU A 95 3.90 5.51 9.11
N GLU A 96 5.15 5.34 8.68
CA GLU A 96 6.31 5.27 9.56
C GLU A 96 6.50 6.57 10.34
N PHE A 97 6.39 7.72 9.66
CA PHE A 97 6.44 9.02 10.31
C PHE A 97 5.33 9.19 11.35
N ALA A 98 4.09 8.83 11.01
CA ALA A 98 2.95 8.89 11.94
C ALA A 98 3.16 7.96 13.15
N ARG A 99 3.72 6.76 12.95
CA ARG A 99 4.10 5.83 14.02
C ARG A 99 5.14 6.44 14.96
N GLU A 100 6.19 7.05 14.42
CA GLU A 100 7.23 7.71 15.22
C GLU A 100 6.67 8.90 16.01
N LEU A 101 5.79 9.69 15.41
CA LEU A 101 5.09 10.77 16.12
C LEU A 101 4.25 10.23 17.28
N TYR A 102 3.49 9.16 17.04
CA TYR A 102 2.65 8.55 18.07
C TYR A 102 3.48 7.98 19.24
N LEU A 103 4.63 7.37 18.96
CA LEU A 103 5.53 6.84 19.99
C LEU A 103 6.21 7.96 20.80
N ARG A 104 6.38 9.14 20.21
CA ARG A 104 7.08 10.29 20.84
C ARG A 104 6.12 11.33 21.44
N SER A 105 4.84 11.30 21.08
CA SER A 105 3.83 12.11 21.75
C SER A 105 3.71 11.66 23.20
N SER A 106 3.61 12.62 24.12
CA SER A 106 3.24 12.31 25.51
C SER A 106 1.95 11.47 25.49
N PRO A 107 1.84 10.42 26.32
CA PRO A 107 0.64 9.59 26.32
C PRO A 107 -0.58 10.46 26.60
N ASN A 108 -1.54 10.40 25.68
CA ASN A 108 -2.84 11.08 25.81
C ASN A 108 -3.74 10.34 26.81
#